data_AF-F9PEA2-F1
#
_entry.id   AF-F9PEA2-F1
#
_cell.length_a   1.000
_cell.length_b   1.000
_cell.length_c   1.000
_cell.angle_alpha   90.00
_cell.angle_beta   90.00
_cell.angle_gamma   90.00
#
_symmetry.space_group_name_H-M   'P 1'
#
loop_
_entity.id
_entity.type
_entity.pdbx_description
1 polymer ?
#
loop_
_entity_poly.entity_id
_entity_poly.type
_entity_poly.pdbx_seq_one_letter_code
_entity_poly.pdbx_strand_id
1 'polypeptide(L)'
;MIIDFRTINPRWGTSGISFESIEEFAFVLGFLTNIRHYSSYRGIQYSYYDKSVEIQIEGNYVDGAWAKECRIHYLKDLPSLKHLSQSLSNASSAGRQTHGIQARINSNEFINHLISEYGFKVLKTGKYSDYVTPPDKLYVKKRIESFLLNTDTDIYKILNSFEEGYNL
;
A
#
# COMPACT_ATOMS: atom_id res chain seq x y z
N MET A 1 -15.67 -9.13 7.11
CA MET A 1 -14.46 -9.44 7.91
C MET A 1 -13.60 -8.19 7.88
N ILE A 2 -13.24 -7.64 9.03
CA ILE A 2 -12.34 -6.48 9.10
C ILE A 2 -10.90 -7.00 9.05
N ILE A 3 -10.05 -6.37 8.24
CA ILE A 3 -8.61 -6.65 8.19
C ILE A 3 -7.89 -5.41 8.73
N ASP A 4 -7.40 -5.51 9.97
CA ASP A 4 -6.91 -4.37 10.73
C ASP A 4 -5.37 -4.36 10.82
N PHE A 5 -4.75 -3.34 10.23
CA PHE A 5 -3.31 -3.06 10.30
C PHE A 5 -3.03 -1.80 11.13
N ARG A 6 -3.96 -1.38 11.99
CA ARG A 6 -3.75 -0.24 12.89
C ARG A 6 -2.95 -0.67 14.11
N THR A 7 -2.14 0.26 14.60
CA THR A 7 -1.38 0.14 15.85
C THR A 7 -1.75 1.27 16.77
N ILE A 8 -1.61 1.04 18.07
CA ILE A 8 -1.82 2.07 19.09
C ILE A 8 -0.47 2.75 19.32
N ASN A 9 -0.34 4.00 18.88
CA ASN A 9 0.80 4.83 19.23
C ASN A 9 0.47 5.64 20.49
N PRO A 10 1.29 5.58 21.56
CA PRO A 10 1.03 6.32 22.80
C PRO A 10 0.87 7.84 22.63
N ARG A 11 1.45 8.43 21.58
CA ARG A 11 1.47 9.88 21.34
C ARG A 11 0.36 10.37 20.42
N TRP A 12 -0.11 9.54 19.50
CA TRP A 12 -1.05 9.95 18.44
C TRP A 12 -2.31 9.08 18.36
N GLY A 13 -2.46 8.10 19.26
CA GLY A 13 -3.58 7.16 19.29
C GLY A 13 -3.48 6.07 18.22
N THR A 14 -4.62 5.47 17.88
CA THR A 14 -4.72 4.40 16.88
C THR A 14 -4.44 4.95 15.47
N SER A 15 -3.46 4.37 14.78
CA SER A 15 -3.06 4.79 13.43
C SER A 15 -2.66 3.61 12.56
N GLY A 16 -2.87 3.72 11.25
CA GLY A 16 -2.65 2.65 10.27
C GLY A 16 -3.88 2.44 9.39
N ILE A 17 -3.86 1.39 8.57
CA ILE A 17 -4.95 1.06 7.64
C ILE A 17 -5.83 -0.01 8.27
N SER A 18 -7.15 0.11 8.11
CA SER A 18 -8.10 -0.95 8.41
C SER A 18 -9.03 -1.08 7.21
N PHE A 19 -9.16 -2.28 6.66
CA PHE A 19 -10.05 -2.58 5.54
C PHE A 19 -11.38 -3.13 6.05
N GLU A 20 -12.48 -2.67 5.47
CA GLU A 20 -13.83 -3.13 5.85
C GLU A 20 -14.15 -4.52 5.28
N SER A 21 -13.46 -4.92 4.21
CA SER A 21 -13.65 -6.18 3.51
C SER A 21 -12.34 -6.77 2.96
N ILE A 22 -12.35 -8.08 2.71
CA ILE A 22 -11.22 -8.76 2.06
C ILE A 22 -11.08 -8.36 0.60
N GLU A 23 -12.19 -7.98 -0.03
CA GLU A 23 -12.24 -7.48 -1.41
C GLU A 23 -11.55 -6.13 -1.54
N GLU A 24 -11.78 -5.18 -0.62
CA GLU A 24 -11.06 -3.89 -0.64
C GLU A 24 -9.56 -4.10 -0.40
N PHE A 25 -9.20 -4.97 0.55
CA PHE A 25 -7.81 -5.35 0.77
C PHE A 25 -7.17 -5.93 -0.50
N ALA A 26 -7.84 -6.89 -1.14
CA ALA A 26 -7.34 -7.54 -2.35
C ALA A 26 -7.23 -6.57 -3.52
N PHE A 27 -8.19 -5.66 -3.66
CA PHE A 27 -8.16 -4.56 -4.63
C PHE A 27 -6.94 -3.66 -4.43
N VAL A 28 -6.71 -3.18 -3.21
CA VAL A 28 -5.54 -2.35 -2.89
C VAL A 28 -4.23 -3.14 -3.07
N LEU A 29 -4.21 -4.42 -2.71
CA LEU A 29 -3.05 -5.29 -2.97
C LEU A 29 -2.75 -5.42 -4.46
N GLY A 30 -3.78 -5.59 -5.30
CA GLY A 30 -3.68 -5.60 -6.76
C GLY A 30 -3.10 -4.31 -7.30
N PHE A 31 -3.65 -3.18 -6.86
CA PHE A 31 -3.18 -1.85 -7.19
C PHE A 31 -1.69 -1.66 -6.83
N LEU A 32 -1.29 -2.04 -5.62
CA LEU A 32 0.10 -1.91 -5.20
C LEU A 32 1.04 -2.94 -5.83
N THR A 33 0.51 -4.00 -6.46
CA THR A 33 1.33 -5.01 -7.16
C THR A 33 1.69 -4.57 -8.58
N ASN A 34 0.93 -3.66 -9.20
CA ASN A 34 1.27 -3.17 -10.53
C ASN A 34 2.39 -2.12 -10.46
N ILE A 35 3.58 -2.48 -10.97
CA ILE A 35 4.75 -1.61 -11.01
C ILE A 35 4.50 -0.29 -11.75
N ARG A 36 3.55 -0.23 -12.69
CA ARG A 36 3.24 1.00 -13.44
C ARG A 36 2.67 2.11 -12.55
N HIS A 37 2.00 1.74 -11.47
CA HIS A 37 1.45 2.70 -10.50
C HIS A 37 2.56 3.40 -9.70
N TYR A 38 3.79 2.90 -9.71
CA TYR A 38 4.90 3.49 -8.96
C TYR A 38 5.54 4.66 -9.70
N SER A 39 5.88 5.72 -8.97
CA SER A 39 6.54 6.94 -9.49
C SER A 39 7.87 6.65 -10.18
N SER A 40 8.53 5.57 -9.79
CA SER A 40 9.79 5.09 -10.37
C SER A 40 9.61 4.47 -11.76
N TYR A 41 8.39 4.13 -12.19
CA TYR A 41 8.13 3.57 -13.50
C TYR A 41 8.55 4.52 -14.63
N ARG A 42 9.27 3.99 -15.62
CA ARG A 42 9.83 4.76 -16.75
C ARG A 42 9.17 4.48 -18.09
N GLY A 43 8.21 3.56 -18.15
CA GLY A 43 7.49 3.25 -19.39
C GLY A 43 6.36 4.24 -19.71
N ILE A 44 5.62 3.89 -20.77
CA ILE A 44 4.46 4.64 -21.26
C ILE A 44 3.32 4.56 -20.25
N GLN A 45 2.63 5.68 -20.05
CA GLN A 45 1.44 5.77 -19.22
C GLN A 45 0.20 5.39 -20.03
N TYR A 46 -0.60 4.46 -19.54
CA TYR A 46 -1.87 4.03 -20.13
C TYR A 46 -3.08 4.31 -19.23
N SER A 47 -2.87 4.59 -17.94
CA SER A 47 -3.98 4.88 -17.02
C SER A 47 -3.72 6.12 -16.15
N TYR A 48 -4.80 6.65 -15.57
CA TYR A 48 -4.72 7.80 -14.67
C TYR A 48 -3.84 7.52 -13.44
N TYR A 49 -3.88 6.28 -12.97
CA TYR A 49 -3.16 5.82 -11.79
C TYR A 49 -1.71 5.42 -12.05
N ASP A 50 -1.23 5.49 -13.29
CA ASP A 50 0.20 5.34 -13.53
C ASP A 50 0.99 6.43 -12.79
N LYS A 51 2.11 6.00 -12.19
CA LYS A 51 3.00 6.85 -11.39
C LYS A 51 2.28 7.61 -10.27
N SER A 52 1.26 7.00 -9.68
CA SER A 52 0.44 7.58 -8.61
C SER A 52 0.94 7.33 -7.20
N VAL A 53 1.82 6.33 -6.99
CA VAL A 53 2.31 5.98 -5.66
C VAL A 53 3.81 5.83 -5.54
N GLU A 54 4.29 5.91 -4.32
CA GLU A 54 5.62 5.47 -3.91
C GLU A 54 5.52 4.92 -2.49
N ILE A 55 6.12 3.75 -2.23
CA ILE A 55 6.15 3.18 -0.88
C ILE A 55 7.55 3.41 -0.30
N GLN A 56 7.59 4.04 0.88
CA GLN A 56 8.82 4.34 1.58
C GLN A 56 8.84 3.74 2.98
N ILE A 57 10.03 3.30 3.41
CA ILE A 57 10.37 3.09 4.81
C ILE A 57 11.27 4.26 5.20
N GLU A 58 10.67 5.26 5.84
CA GLU A 58 11.34 6.46 6.31
C GLU A 58 12.00 6.20 7.66
N GLY A 59 13.22 6.69 7.88
CA GLY A 59 13.69 6.86 9.25
C GLY A 59 12.81 7.87 9.97
N ASN A 60 12.36 7.60 11.20
CA ASN A 60 11.85 8.64 12.08
C ASN A 60 12.92 8.93 13.14
N TYR A 61 13.47 10.15 13.12
CA TYR A 61 14.49 10.61 14.06
C TYR A 61 13.93 11.60 15.10
N VAL A 62 12.60 11.73 15.19
CA VAL A 62 11.98 12.72 16.07
C VAL A 62 11.75 12.13 17.47
N ASP A 63 12.34 12.78 18.47
CA ASP A 63 12.11 12.58 19.91
C ASP A 63 12.52 11.22 20.50
N GLY A 64 13.67 10.68 20.09
CA GLY A 64 14.31 9.53 20.76
C GLY A 64 13.66 8.17 20.51
N ALA A 65 12.59 8.11 19.72
CA ALA A 65 12.01 6.87 19.23
C ALA A 65 12.72 6.45 17.92
N TRP A 66 13.55 5.42 17.98
CA TRP A 66 14.21 4.82 16.81
C TRP A 66 13.24 3.96 15.99
N ALA A 67 12.12 4.53 15.53
CA ALA A 67 11.12 3.79 14.76
C ALA A 67 11.25 4.11 13.27
N LYS A 68 11.32 3.09 12.43
CA LYS A 68 11.12 3.26 10.98
C LYS A 68 9.61 3.41 10.72
N GLU A 69 9.24 4.36 9.87
CA GLU A 69 7.85 4.56 9.47
C GLU A 69 7.65 4.14 8.02
N CYS A 70 6.76 3.18 7.80
CA CYS A 70 6.35 2.75 6.48
C CYS A 70 5.15 3.59 6.03
N ARG A 71 5.31 4.26 4.90
CA ARG A 71 4.28 5.14 4.32
C ARG A 71 4.09 4.87 2.84
N ILE A 72 2.84 5.02 2.41
CA ILE A 72 2.51 5.14 0.99
C ILE A 72 2.34 6.62 0.69
N HIS A 73 3.14 7.14 -0.22
CA HIS A 73 2.99 8.48 -0.78
C HIS A 73 2.08 8.41 -1.98
N TYR A 74 1.00 9.18 -1.94
CA TYR A 74 0.07 9.31 -3.05
C TYR A 74 0.29 10.64 -3.77
N LEU A 75 0.33 10.60 -5.10
CA LEU A 75 0.83 11.68 -5.96
C LEU A 75 -0.28 12.31 -6.84
N LYS A 76 -1.49 11.73 -6.85
CA LYS A 76 -2.65 12.25 -7.59
C LYS A 76 -3.62 12.95 -6.64
N ASP A 77 -4.72 13.46 -7.16
CA ASP A 77 -5.69 14.25 -6.39
C ASP A 77 -6.41 13.44 -5.29
N LEU A 78 -6.75 14.11 -4.19
CA LEU A 78 -7.41 13.49 -3.04
C LEU A 78 -8.79 12.87 -3.35
N PRO A 79 -9.65 13.46 -4.21
CA PRO A 79 -10.86 12.77 -4.67
C PRO A 79 -10.57 11.40 -5.27
N SER A 80 -9.58 11.28 -6.16
CA SER A 80 -9.18 9.99 -6.74
C SER A 80 -8.62 9.02 -5.70
N LEU A 81 -7.92 9.50 -4.66
CA LEU A 81 -7.51 8.63 -3.53
C LEU A 81 -8.73 8.02 -2.82
N LYS A 82 -9.75 8.84 -2.55
CA LYS A 82 -10.98 8.38 -1.90
C LYS A 82 -11.75 7.39 -2.77
N HIS A 83 -11.75 7.59 -4.09
CA HIS A 83 -12.33 6.63 -5.05
C HIS A 83 -11.52 5.34 -5.15
N LEU A 84 -10.19 5.41 -5.03
CA LEU A 84 -9.31 4.24 -5.04
C LEU A 84 -9.58 3.35 -3.82
N SER A 85 -9.59 3.92 -2.61
CA SER A 85 -9.94 3.18 -1.39
C SER A 85 -10.27 4.14 -0.26
N GLN A 86 -11.44 3.94 0.35
CA GLN A 86 -11.84 4.69 1.52
C GLN A 86 -10.89 4.42 2.69
N SER A 87 -10.41 3.17 2.83
CA SER A 87 -9.45 2.76 3.85
C SER A 87 -8.10 3.47 3.71
N LEU A 88 -7.57 3.60 2.48
CA LEU A 88 -6.37 4.41 2.21
C LEU A 88 -6.59 5.89 2.50
N SER A 89 -7.73 6.44 2.08
CA SER A 89 -8.08 7.84 2.34
C SER A 89 -8.20 8.14 3.83
N ASN A 90 -8.80 7.23 4.62
CA ASN A 90 -8.98 7.39 6.07
C ASN A 90 -7.64 7.34 6.82
N ALA A 91 -6.70 6.53 6.34
CA ALA A 91 -5.35 6.43 6.91
C ALA A 91 -4.40 7.54 6.41
N SER A 92 -4.90 8.48 5.59
CA SER A 92 -4.08 9.51 4.97
C SER A 92 -3.93 10.77 5.84
N SER A 93 -2.80 11.44 5.66
CA SER A 93 -2.46 12.72 6.25
C SER A 93 -1.94 13.68 5.18
N ALA A 94 -1.78 14.96 5.55
CA ALA A 94 -1.28 15.99 4.64
C ALA A 94 0.05 15.56 3.99
N GLY A 95 0.07 15.64 2.65
CA GLY A 95 1.25 15.42 1.83
C GLY A 95 2.30 16.52 1.93
N ARG A 96 3.34 16.40 1.12
CA ARG A 96 4.37 17.43 0.93
C ARG A 96 4.29 17.91 -0.52
N GLN A 97 3.47 18.94 -0.76
CA GLN A 97 3.16 19.41 -2.12
C GLN A 97 4.41 19.86 -2.90
N THR A 98 5.44 20.39 -2.22
CA THR A 98 6.73 20.74 -2.83
C THR A 98 7.46 19.55 -3.45
N HIS A 99 7.10 18.33 -3.08
CA HIS A 99 7.61 17.07 -3.61
C HIS A 99 6.57 16.32 -4.46
N GLY A 100 5.45 16.97 -4.82
CA GLY A 100 4.35 16.35 -5.57
C GLY A 100 3.50 15.35 -4.77
N ILE A 101 3.80 15.14 -3.48
CA ILE A 101 3.06 14.23 -2.61
C ILE A 101 1.80 14.93 -2.14
N GLN A 102 0.64 14.44 -2.59
CA GLN A 102 -0.67 14.97 -2.22
C GLN A 102 -1.13 14.43 -0.86
N ALA A 103 -0.84 13.16 -0.57
CA ALA A 103 -1.13 12.54 0.71
C ALA A 103 -0.04 11.57 1.17
N ARG A 104 0.12 11.44 2.48
CA ARG A 104 0.97 10.42 3.13
C ARG A 104 0.09 9.48 3.93
N ILE A 105 0.06 8.21 3.57
CA ILE A 105 -0.80 7.19 4.18
C ILE A 105 0.01 6.39 5.19
N ASN A 106 -0.36 6.44 6.47
CA ASN A 106 0.34 5.70 7.53
C ASN A 106 0.04 4.20 7.41
N SER A 107 1.08 3.39 7.18
CA SER A 107 0.92 2.03 6.69
C SER A 107 1.95 1.05 7.28
N ASN A 108 2.42 1.27 8.52
CA ASN A 108 3.44 0.45 9.17
C ASN A 108 3.19 -1.06 9.07
N GLU A 109 2.17 -1.58 9.76
CA GLU A 109 1.87 -3.02 9.76
C GLU A 109 1.47 -3.52 8.38
N PHE A 110 0.75 -2.70 7.60
CA PHE A 110 0.33 -3.08 6.26
C PHE A 110 1.53 -3.31 5.32
N ILE A 111 2.49 -2.38 5.26
CA ILE A 111 3.68 -2.54 4.42
C ILE A 111 4.57 -3.68 4.92
N ASN A 112 4.72 -3.84 6.24
CA ASN A 112 5.44 -4.99 6.80
C ASN A 112 4.78 -6.32 6.39
N HIS A 113 3.45 -6.36 6.36
CA HIS A 113 2.68 -7.51 5.86
C HIS A 113 2.89 -7.75 4.36
N LEU A 114 2.90 -6.69 3.52
CA LEU A 114 3.23 -6.80 2.09
C LEU A 114 4.61 -7.41 1.86
N ILE A 115 5.61 -7.02 2.67
CA ILE A 115 6.98 -7.52 2.57
C ILE A 115 7.05 -8.99 3.00
N SER A 116 6.49 -9.31 4.17
CA SER A 116 6.58 -10.66 4.78
C SER A 116 5.76 -11.70 4.03
N GLU A 117 4.51 -11.39 3.67
CA GLU A 117 3.58 -12.39 3.14
C GLU A 117 3.47 -12.38 1.62
N TYR A 118 3.57 -11.19 1.02
CA TYR A 118 3.39 -11.03 -0.42
C TYR A 118 4.69 -10.82 -1.19
N GLY A 119 5.84 -10.78 -0.53
CA GLY A 119 7.16 -10.76 -1.18
C GLY A 119 7.56 -9.41 -1.79
N PHE A 120 6.98 -8.32 -1.31
CA PHE A 120 7.46 -6.98 -1.63
C PHE A 120 8.91 -6.81 -1.15
N LYS A 121 9.73 -6.13 -1.96
CA LYS A 121 11.17 -6.02 -1.72
C LYS A 121 11.55 -4.63 -1.25
N VAL A 122 12.41 -4.58 -0.24
CA VAL A 122 13.02 -3.34 0.23
C VAL A 122 14.29 -3.05 -0.58
N LEU A 123 14.31 -1.93 -1.27
CA LEU A 123 15.47 -1.37 -1.95
C LEU A 123 16.15 -0.37 -1.03
N LYS A 124 17.29 -0.79 -0.47
CA LYS A 124 18.09 0.06 0.40
C LYS A 124 18.74 1.18 -0.41
N THR A 125 18.52 2.43 0.01
CA THR A 125 19.10 3.59 -0.69
C THR A 125 20.40 4.09 -0.05
N GLY A 126 20.68 3.68 1.18
CA GLY A 126 21.75 4.25 2.00
C GLY A 126 21.46 5.68 2.46
N LYS A 127 20.22 6.16 2.29
CA LYS A 127 19.77 7.50 2.66
C LYS A 127 18.69 7.41 3.76
N TYR A 128 17.98 8.52 3.96
CA TYR A 128 16.90 8.68 4.93
C TYR A 128 15.71 7.73 4.72
N SER A 129 15.40 7.38 3.47
CA SER A 129 14.27 6.50 3.12
C SER A 129 14.73 5.31 2.27
N ASP A 130 14.28 4.12 2.62
CA ASP A 130 14.34 2.96 1.73
C ASP A 130 13.04 2.87 0.91
N TYR A 131 13.09 2.29 -0.29
CA TYR A 131 11.91 2.11 -1.12
C TYR A 131 11.37 0.69 -1.02
N VAL A 132 10.08 0.50 -1.19
CA VAL A 132 9.45 -0.83 -1.32
C VAL A 132 8.89 -0.98 -2.72
N THR A 133 9.25 -2.07 -3.39
CA THR A 133 8.81 -2.38 -4.75
C THR A 133 8.02 -3.68 -4.81
N PRO A 134 7.01 -3.77 -5.68
CA PRO A 134 6.18 -4.96 -5.78
C PRO A 134 6.94 -6.11 -6.45
N PRO A 135 6.54 -7.37 -6.16
CA PRO A 135 6.98 -8.54 -6.90
C PRO A 135 6.14 -8.73 -8.17
N ASP A 136 6.35 -9.86 -8.86
CA ASP A 136 5.55 -10.24 -10.02
C ASP A 136 4.07 -10.51 -9.66
N LYS A 137 3.15 -10.15 -10.56
CA LYS A 137 1.70 -10.33 -10.35
C LYS A 137 1.34 -11.79 -10.05
N LEU A 138 1.88 -12.73 -10.82
CA LEU A 138 1.56 -14.15 -10.67
C LEU A 138 2.02 -14.69 -9.32
N TYR A 139 3.14 -14.18 -8.79
CA TYR A 139 3.61 -14.52 -7.46
C TYR A 139 2.58 -14.13 -6.39
N VAL A 140 2.06 -12.90 -6.43
CA VAL A 140 1.06 -12.42 -5.46
C VAL A 140 -0.24 -13.21 -5.56
N LYS A 141 -0.74 -13.48 -6.79
CA LYS A 141 -1.96 -14.29 -6.98
C LYS A 141 -1.84 -15.68 -6.37
N LYS A 142 -0.70 -16.37 -6.59
CA LYS A 142 -0.44 -17.69 -5.98
C LYS A 142 -0.41 -17.63 -4.45
N ARG A 143 0.07 -16.53 -3.87
CA ARG A 143 0.03 -16.32 -2.41
C ARG A 143 -1.41 -16.18 -1.91
N ILE A 144 -2.23 -15.37 -2.58
CA ILE A 144 -3.67 -15.22 -2.26
C ILE A 144 -4.37 -16.59 -2.32
N GLU A 145 -4.19 -17.33 -3.41
CA GLU A 145 -4.75 -18.67 -3.56
C GLU A 145 -4.31 -19.58 -2.42
N SER A 146 -3.01 -19.58 -2.07
CA SER A 146 -2.47 -20.41 -1.01
C SER A 146 -3.03 -20.07 0.38
N PHE A 147 -3.23 -18.79 0.68
CA PHE A 147 -3.81 -18.35 1.96
C PHE A 147 -5.27 -18.74 2.12
N LEU A 148 -5.99 -18.86 1.01
CA LEU A 148 -7.42 -19.16 0.99
C LEU A 148 -7.72 -20.64 0.76
N LEU A 149 -6.70 -21.46 0.48
CA LEU A 149 -6.82 -22.92 0.44
C LEU A 149 -7.45 -23.40 1.75
N ASN A 150 -8.62 -24.00 1.66
CA ASN A 150 -9.45 -24.51 2.78
C ASN A 150 -10.27 -23.47 3.56
N THR A 151 -10.53 -22.30 2.96
CA THR A 151 -11.53 -21.37 3.48
C THR A 151 -12.82 -21.47 2.66
N ASP A 152 -13.97 -21.24 3.28
CA ASP A 152 -15.27 -21.11 2.58
C ASP A 152 -15.40 -19.78 1.81
N THR A 153 -14.28 -19.08 1.62
CA THR A 153 -14.25 -17.76 1.00
C THR A 153 -14.25 -17.91 -0.52
N ASP A 154 -15.03 -17.06 -1.21
CA ASP A 154 -15.06 -17.03 -2.67
C ASP A 154 -13.74 -16.46 -3.24
N ILE A 155 -12.80 -17.36 -3.53
CA ILE A 155 -11.49 -17.05 -4.11
C ILE A 155 -11.64 -16.30 -5.42
N TYR A 156 -12.64 -16.63 -6.25
CA TYR A 156 -12.83 -15.97 -7.55
C TYR A 156 -13.19 -14.50 -7.35
N LYS A 157 -14.07 -14.20 -6.40
CA LYS A 157 -14.42 -12.82 -6.05
C LYS A 157 -13.20 -12.02 -5.60
N ILE A 158 -12.35 -12.60 -4.75
CA ILE A 158 -11.14 -11.95 -4.25
C ILE A 158 -10.13 -11.71 -5.37
N LEU A 159 -9.88 -12.71 -6.20
CA LEU A 159 -8.97 -12.59 -7.34
C LEU A 159 -9.48 -11.59 -8.38
N ASN A 160 -10.80 -11.47 -8.57
CA ASN A 160 -11.40 -10.44 -9.41
C ASN A 160 -11.14 -9.05 -8.85
N SER A 161 -11.38 -8.81 -7.55
CA SER A 161 -11.06 -7.52 -6.92
C SER A 161 -9.57 -7.19 -7.03
N PHE A 162 -8.69 -8.17 -6.85
CA PHE A 162 -7.26 -8.00 -7.10
C PHE A 162 -6.95 -7.59 -8.55
N GLU A 163 -7.53 -8.25 -9.54
CA GLU A 163 -7.32 -7.89 -10.95
C GLU A 163 -7.90 -6.51 -11.27
N GLU A 164 -9.05 -6.15 -10.71
CA GLU A 164 -9.62 -4.80 -10.86
C GLU A 164 -8.64 -3.73 -10.38
N GLY A 165 -8.10 -3.88 -9.16
CA GLY A 165 -7.10 -2.95 -8.63
C GLY A 165 -5.80 -2.95 -9.43
N TYR A 166 -5.34 -4.11 -9.90
CA TYR A 166 -4.13 -4.22 -10.72
C TYR A 166 -4.26 -3.49 -12.06
N ASN A 167 -5.44 -3.53 -12.68
CA ASN A 167 -5.68 -3.00 -14.03
C ASN A 167 -6.14 -1.53 -14.07
N LEU A 168 -6.07 -0.82 -12.94
CA LEU A 168 -6.41 0.62 -12.83
C LEU A 168 -5.53 1.57 -13.65
#